data_AF-A0A1B8PIZ9-F1
#
_entry.id   AF-A0A1B8PIZ9-F1
#
_cell.length_a   1.000
_cell.length_b   1.000
_cell.length_c   1.000
_cell.angle_alpha   90.00
_cell.angle_beta   90.00
_cell.angle_gamma   90.00
#
_symmetry.space_group_name_H-M   'P 1'
#
loop_
_entity.id
_entity.type
_entity.pdbx_description
1 polymer ?
#
loop_
_entity_poly.entity_id
_entity_poly.type
_entity_poly.pdbx_seq_one_letter_code
_entity_poly.pdbx_strand_id
1 'polypeptide(L)' 'MFVLLESNIIDMDSVTCICFDKDNLQIGVLLKQNEKLNIKYHDEKCFNDDLDKLIFASQNVYDY' A
#
# COMPACT_ATOMS: atom_id res chain seq x y z
N MET A 1 6.33 10.91 0.43
CA MET A 1 7.23 9.72 0.56
C MET A 1 6.77 8.66 -0.45
N PHE A 2 7.66 7.95 -1.16
CA PHE A 2 7.25 6.91 -2.14
C PHE A 2 7.49 5.49 -1.62
N VAL A 3 6.59 4.56 -1.94
CA VAL A 3 6.67 3.12 -1.62
C VAL A 3 6.55 2.31 -2.91
N LEU A 4 7.39 1.30 -3.07
CA LEU A 4 7.33 0.36 -4.19
C LEU A 4 6.64 -0.94 -3.77
N LEU A 5 5.53 -1.28 -4.41
CA LEU A 5 4.74 -2.51 -4.18
C LEU A 5 4.54 -3.27 -5.49
N GLU A 6 5.00 -4.51 -5.62
CA GLU A 6 4.98 -5.31 -6.87
C GLU A 6 5.14 -4.48 -8.18
N SER A 7 6.18 -3.63 -8.24
CA SER A 7 6.47 -2.73 -9.39
C SER A 7 5.56 -1.51 -9.56
N ASN A 8 4.61 -1.27 -8.66
CA ASN A 8 3.84 -0.04 -8.55
C ASN A 8 4.57 0.93 -7.60
N ILE A 9 4.84 2.14 -8.07
CA ILE A 9 5.34 3.22 -7.23
C ILE A 9 4.13 3.99 -6.71
N ILE A 10 3.97 4.03 -5.39
CA ILE A 10 2.88 4.72 -4.70
C ILE A 10 3.45 5.94 -3.99
N ASP A 11 2.88 7.11 -4.25
CA ASP A 11 3.16 8.32 -3.48
C ASP A 11 2.25 8.38 -2.24
N MET A 12 2.83 8.18 -1.06
CA MET A 12 2.10 8.18 0.21
C MET A 12 1.46 9.54 0.53
N ASP A 13 1.95 10.64 -0.02
CA ASP A 13 1.34 11.97 0.18
C ASP A 13 0.03 12.10 -0.61
N SER A 14 -0.15 11.25 -1.63
CA SER A 14 -1.35 11.14 -2.46
C SER A 14 -2.33 10.08 -1.98
N VAL A 15 -1.96 9.25 -1.00
CA VAL A 15 -2.81 8.18 -0.47
C VAL A 15 -3.85 8.74 0.50
N THR A 16 -5.11 8.38 0.28
CA THR A 16 -6.24 8.71 1.14
C THR A 16 -6.55 7.57 2.10
N CYS A 17 -6.55 6.33 1.60
CA CYS A 17 -6.71 5.14 2.44
C CYS A 17 -6.03 3.93 1.83
N ILE A 18 -5.71 2.97 2.70
CA ILE A 18 -5.18 1.66 2.34
C ILE A 18 -6.11 0.63 3.00
N CYS A 19 -6.55 -0.35 2.23
CA CYS A 19 -7.23 -1.53 2.74
C CYS A 19 -6.43 -2.78 2.35
N PHE A 20 -6.46 -3.78 3.20
CA PHE A 20 -5.84 -5.07 2.91
C PHE A 20 -6.83 -6.20 3.21
N ASP A 21 -6.83 -7.19 2.34
CA ASP A 21 -7.60 -8.42 2.46
C ASP A 21 -6.59 -9.57 2.54
N LYS A 22 -6.47 -10.13 3.74
CA LYS A 22 -5.51 -11.21 4.02
C LYS A 22 -5.97 -12.54 3.43
N ASP A 23 -7.27 -12.78 3.34
CA ASP A 23 -7.80 -14.04 2.80
C ASP A 23 -7.58 -14.12 1.28
N ASN A 24 -7.62 -12.96 0.60
CA ASN A 24 -7.39 -12.86 -0.84
C ASN A 24 -6.00 -12.34 -1.23
N LEU A 25 -5.11 -12.12 -0.26
CA LEU A 25 -3.78 -11.54 -0.42
C LEU A 25 -3.81 -10.32 -1.34
N GLN A 26 -4.64 -9.34 -0.97
CA GLN A 26 -4.91 -8.17 -1.80
C GLN A 26 -4.73 -6.89 -1.00
N ILE A 27 -4.05 -5.92 -1.61
CA ILE A 27 -3.91 -4.57 -1.06
C ILE A 27 -4.59 -3.59 -2.00
N GLY A 28 -5.59 -2.89 -1.49
CA GLY A 28 -6.25 -1.78 -2.17
C GLY A 28 -5.72 -0.46 -1.64
N VAL A 29 -5.40 0.46 -2.54
CA VAL A 29 -4.96 1.81 -2.22
C VAL A 29 -5.87 2.80 -2.93
N LEU A 30 -6.43 3.73 -2.18
CA LEU A 30 -7.21 4.84 -2.70
C LEU A 30 -6.38 6.11 -2.67
N LEU A 31 -6.28 6.79 -3.80
CA LEU A 31 -5.55 8.05 -3.95
C LEU A 31 -6.50 9.25 -3.89
N LYS A 32 -5.97 10.44 -3.57
CA LYS A 32 -6.71 11.72 -3.47
C LYS A 32 -7.43 12.10 -4.77
N GLN A 33 -6.95 11.62 -5.91
CA GLN A 33 -7.55 11.83 -7.22
C GLN A 33 -8.69 10.83 -7.55
N ASN A 34 -9.16 10.08 -6.55
CA ASN A 34 -10.12 8.97 -6.70
C ASN A 34 -9.61 7.83 -7.59
N GLU A 35 -8.30 7.77 -7.83
CA GLU A 35 -7.69 6.61 -8.46
C GLU A 35 -7.60 5.47 -7.44
N LYS A 36 -8.00 4.28 -7.87
CA LYS A 36 -7.94 3.07 -7.06
C LYS A 36 -6.90 2.14 -7.66
N LEU A 37 -5.85 1.88 -6.89
CA LEU A 37 -4.89 0.83 -7.19
C LEU A 37 -5.27 -0.42 -6.39
N ASN A 38 -5.22 -1.57 -7.03
CA ASN A 38 -5.55 -2.83 -6.39
C ASN A 38 -4.51 -3.86 -6.79
N ILE A 39 -3.71 -4.29 -5.82
CA ILE A 39 -2.57 -5.19 -6.01
C ILE A 39 -2.95 -6.53 -5.43
N LYS A 40 -2.89 -7.58 -6.26
CA LYS A 40 -3.19 -8.95 -5.83
C LYS A 40 -1.91 -9.76 -5.86
N TYR A 41 -1.60 -10.38 -4.73
CA TYR A 41 -0.38 -11.14 -4.53
C TYR A 41 -0.62 -12.62 -4.79
N HIS A 42 0.42 -13.30 -5.26
CA HIS A 42 0.43 -14.75 -5.44
C HIS A 42 0.95 -15.52 -4.22
N ASP A 43 1.65 -14.83 -3.32
CA ASP A 43 2.32 -15.43 -2.16
C ASP A 43 2.16 -14.54 -0.93
N GLU A 44 1.91 -15.16 0.24
CA GLU A 44 1.75 -14.48 1.52
C GLU A 44 2.99 -13.69 1.93
N LYS A 45 4.18 -14.16 1.59
CA LYS A 45 5.43 -13.50 1.92
C LYS A 45 5.52 -12.14 1.23
N CYS A 46 5.24 -12.08 -0.07
CA CYS A 46 5.24 -10.83 -0.82
C CYS A 46 4.20 -9.85 -0.29
N PHE A 47 3.01 -10.36 0.04
CA PHE A 47 1.94 -9.56 0.65
C PHE A 47 2.38 -8.94 1.99
N ASN A 48 2.98 -9.74 2.88
CA ASN A 48 3.43 -9.26 4.19
C ASN A 48 4.59 -8.28 4.07
N ASP A 49 5.57 -8.55 3.19
CA ASP A 49 6.71 -7.65 2.95
C ASP A 49 6.25 -6.26 2.46
N ASP A 50 5.24 -6.23 1.59
CA ASP A 50 4.67 -4.99 1.05
C ASP A 50 3.73 -4.29 2.05
N LEU A 51 2.99 -5.05 2.85
CA LEU A 51 2.18 -4.53 3.95
C LEU A 51 3.06 -3.84 5.00
N ASP A 52 4.18 -4.43 5.39
CA ASP A 52 5.11 -3.85 6.36
C ASP A 52 5.72 -2.53 5.85
N LYS A 53 6.08 -2.46 4.56
CA LYS A 53 6.53 -1.21 3.93
C LYS A 53 5.46 -0.13 3.97
N LEU A 54 4.20 -0.49 3.68
CA LEU A 54 3.08 0.45 3.73
C LEU A 54 2.82 0.96 5.14
N ILE A 55 2.82 0.07 6.14
CA ILE A 55 2.64 0.44 7.55
C ILE A 55 3.76 1.37 7.99
N PHE A 56 5.02 1.00 7.74
CA PHE A 56 6.17 1.83 8.08
C PHE A 56 6.07 3.21 7.43
N ALA A 57 5.75 3.27 6.14
CA ALA A 57 5.62 4.53 5.44
C ALA A 57 4.45 5.38 5.95
N SER A 58 3.31 4.76 6.32
CA SER A 58 2.17 5.49 6.89
C SER A 58 2.46 6.09 8.26
N GLN A 59 3.28 5.43 9.08
CA GLN A 59 3.65 5.93 10.42
C GLN A 59 4.57 7.14 10.32
N ASN A 60 5.50 7.15 9.35
CA ASN A 60 6.43 8.26 9.13
C ASN A 60 5.77 9.51 8.51
N VAL A 61 4.53 9.44 8.04
CA VAL A 61 3.81 10.61 7.47
C VAL A 61 3.25 11.53 8.56
N TYR A 62 3.11 11.07 9.80
CA TYR A 62 2.51 11.84 10.91
C TYR A 62 3.52 12.52 11.86
N ASP A 63 4.82 12.36 11.63
CA ASP A 63 5.88 12.88 12.52
C ASP A 63 6.35 14.32 12.18
N TYR A 64 5.46 15.17 11.65
CA TYR A 64 5.77 16.58 11.28
C TYR A 64 4.90 17.60 12.00
#